data_AF-A0A7W9ASW7-F1
#
_entry.id   AF-A0A7W9ASW7-F1
#
_cell.length_a   1.000
_cell.length_b   1.000
_cell.length_c   1.000
_cell.angle_alpha   90.00
_cell.angle_beta   90.00
_cell.angle_gamma   90.00
#
_symmetry.space_group_name_H-M   'P 1'
#
loop_
_entity.id
_entity.type
_entity.pdbx_description
1 polymer ?
#
loop_
_entity_poly.entity_id
_entity_poly.type
_entity_poly.pdbx_seq_one_letter_code
_entity_poly.pdbx_strand_id
1 'polypeptide(L)'
;MTLAQQRIGEVLKWIQISSAPRRTPLNDPTIVGPFAVIVPSELDAPLTPGFAANALPLFAPKAQCEGLALPPIDKEAPASQDRMKERLEHLLWKVQAGALPPCRFVPLPDGRETLREAMERAGATDTDLDRLPLLGVPLWALSAWDSASITARLASFP
;
A
#
# COMPACT_ATOMS: atom_id res chain seq x y z
N MET A 1 -21.52 -1.63 3.12
CA MET A 1 -20.21 -1.28 2.54
C MET A 1 -19.91 0.17 2.87
N THR A 2 -18.84 0.45 3.62
CA THR A 2 -18.43 1.79 4.05
C THR A 2 -17.76 2.57 2.92
N LEU A 3 -17.54 3.88 3.09
CA LEU A 3 -16.84 4.69 2.10
C LEU A 3 -15.36 4.31 2.03
N ALA A 4 -14.74 3.94 3.15
CA ALA A 4 -13.38 3.42 3.16
C ALA A 4 -13.27 2.11 2.34
N GLN A 5 -14.21 1.17 2.50
CA GLN A 5 -14.25 -0.07 1.71
C GLN A 5 -14.34 0.22 0.20
N GLN A 6 -15.21 1.15 -0.22
CA GLN A 6 -15.32 1.56 -1.62
C GLN A 6 -13.99 2.11 -2.16
N ARG A 7 -13.34 2.99 -1.40
CA ARG A 7 -12.07 3.62 -1.77
C ARG A 7 -10.91 2.64 -1.82
N ILE A 8 -10.83 1.69 -0.89
CA ILE A 8 -9.85 0.58 -0.97
C ILE A 8 -10.11 -0.25 -2.23
N GLY A 9 -11.37 -0.52 -2.58
CA GLY A 9 -11.73 -1.20 -3.82
C GLY A 9 -11.23 -0.48 -5.08
N GLU A 10 -11.29 0.86 -5.12
CA GLU A 10 -10.76 1.66 -6.22
C GLU A 10 -9.22 1.59 -6.31
N VAL A 11 -8.53 1.72 -5.17
CA VAL A 11 -7.07 1.56 -5.10
C VAL A 11 -6.66 0.16 -5.53
N LEU A 12 -7.37 -0.87 -5.05
CA LEU A 12 -7.15 -2.27 -5.42
C LEU A 12 -7.30 -2.48 -6.93
N LYS A 13 -8.37 -1.97 -7.53
CA LYS A 13 -8.61 -2.09 -8.97
C LYS A 13 -7.48 -1.44 -9.77
N TRP A 14 -7.00 -0.28 -9.35
CA TRP A 14 -5.87 0.38 -10.00
C TRP A 14 -4.57 -0.41 -9.85
N ILE A 15 -4.29 -0.97 -8.67
CA ILE A 15 -3.15 -1.87 -8.43
C ILE A 15 -3.23 -3.09 -9.35
N GLN A 16 -4.40 -3.71 -9.50
CA GLN A 16 -4.58 -4.87 -10.38
C GLN A 16 -4.29 -4.53 -11.84
N ILE A 17 -4.80 -3.40 -12.34
CA ILE A 17 -4.50 -2.92 -13.70
C ILE A 17 -3.00 -2.67 -13.85
N SER A 18 -2.36 -2.09 -12.84
CA SER A 18 -0.91 -1.77 -12.86
C SER A 18 -0.02 -3.01 -12.74
N SER A 19 -0.56 -4.11 -12.23
CA SER A 19 0.11 -5.41 -12.10
C SER A 19 -0.13 -6.32 -13.32
N ALA A 20 -1.09 -5.97 -14.17
CA ALA A 20 -1.48 -6.81 -15.29
C ALA A 20 -0.38 -6.87 -16.37
N PRO A 21 -0.25 -8.01 -17.08
CA PRO A 21 0.62 -8.11 -18.24
C PRO A 21 0.33 -7.00 -19.26
N ARG A 22 1.38 -6.43 -19.83
CA ARG A 22 1.29 -5.37 -20.85
C ARG A 22 1.98 -5.81 -22.13
N ARG A 23 1.62 -5.17 -23.23
CA ARG A 23 2.33 -5.34 -24.50
C ARG A 23 3.31 -4.20 -24.72
N THR A 24 4.48 -4.51 -25.26
CA THR A 24 5.42 -3.49 -25.73
C THR A 24 4.87 -2.80 -26.99
N PRO A 25 5.42 -1.65 -27.41
CA PRO A 25 5.07 -1.04 -28.70
C PRO A 25 5.28 -1.97 -29.90
N LEU A 26 6.18 -2.97 -29.78
CA LEU A 26 6.42 -4.01 -30.79
C LEU A 26 5.53 -5.25 -30.61
N ASN A 27 4.51 -5.17 -29.74
CA ASN A 27 3.51 -6.20 -29.46
C ASN A 27 4.01 -7.44 -28.69
N ASP A 28 5.20 -7.39 -28.10
CA ASP A 28 5.73 -8.47 -27.27
C ASP A 28 5.08 -8.48 -25.87
N PRO A 29 4.83 -9.66 -25.28
CA PRO A 29 4.31 -9.77 -23.93
C PRO A 29 5.38 -9.36 -22.90
N THR A 30 4.99 -8.52 -21.94
CA THR A 30 5.82 -8.16 -20.78
C THR A 30 5.18 -8.71 -19.51
N ILE A 31 5.92 -9.53 -18.77
CA ILE A 31 5.56 -9.93 -17.41
C ILE A 31 5.84 -8.75 -16.49
N VAL A 32 4.79 -8.23 -15.84
CA VAL A 32 4.92 -7.08 -14.93
C VAL A 32 5.13 -7.55 -13.49
N GLY A 33 4.21 -8.36 -12.99
CA GLY A 33 4.19 -8.82 -11.59
C GLY A 33 3.42 -7.88 -10.67
N PRO A 34 3.32 -8.20 -9.37
CA PRO A 34 2.53 -7.42 -8.42
C PRO A 34 3.09 -6.01 -8.21
N PHE A 35 2.36 -4.99 -8.67
CA PHE A 35 2.70 -3.58 -8.43
C PHE A 35 2.72 -3.28 -6.93
N ALA A 36 1.71 -3.72 -6.21
CA ALA A 36 1.60 -3.67 -4.76
C ALA A 36 0.59 -4.74 -4.33
N VAL A 37 0.57 -5.09 -3.05
CA VAL A 37 -0.40 -6.04 -2.52
C VAL A 37 -1.04 -5.46 -1.28
N ILE A 38 -2.38 -5.36 -1.28
CA ILE A 38 -3.12 -4.96 -0.08
C ILE A 38 -3.21 -6.17 0.86
N VAL A 39 -2.72 -6.01 2.09
CA VAL A 39 -2.65 -7.06 3.10
C VAL A 39 -3.65 -6.72 4.22
N PRO A 40 -4.80 -7.39 4.29
CA PRO A 40 -5.72 -7.25 5.41
C PRO A 40 -5.05 -7.65 6.71
N SER A 41 -5.06 -6.74 7.68
CA SER A 41 -4.39 -6.91 8.97
C SER A 41 -5.32 -6.46 10.09
N GLU A 42 -5.27 -7.15 11.23
CA GLU A 42 -5.97 -6.67 12.43
C GLU A 42 -5.26 -5.40 12.95
N LEU A 43 -6.01 -4.44 13.47
CA LEU A 43 -5.42 -3.18 13.97
C LEU A 43 -4.44 -3.40 15.12
N ASP A 44 -4.73 -4.39 15.96
CA ASP A 44 -4.07 -4.69 17.23
C ASP A 44 -3.14 -5.91 17.17
N ALA A 45 -2.96 -6.51 15.99
CA ALA A 45 -2.06 -7.64 15.82
C ALA A 45 -0.74 -7.21 15.20
N PRO A 46 0.39 -7.79 15.63
CA PRO A 46 1.67 -7.51 15.02
C PRO A 46 1.62 -7.94 13.55
N LEU A 47 2.19 -7.11 12.69
CA LEU A 47 2.34 -7.47 11.29
C LEU A 47 3.32 -8.65 11.19
N THR A 48 3.05 -9.60 10.29
CA THR A 48 3.90 -10.78 10.12
C THR A 48 4.72 -10.63 8.84
N PRO A 49 6.00 -10.23 8.90
CA PRO A 49 6.81 -10.01 7.72
C PRO A 49 7.21 -11.36 7.11
N GLY A 50 6.99 -11.48 5.81
CA GLY A 50 7.37 -12.64 5.00
C GLY A 50 7.24 -12.32 3.52
N PHE A 51 7.77 -11.16 3.12
CA PHE A 51 7.74 -10.65 1.76
C PHE A 51 9.16 -10.60 1.21
N ALA A 52 9.32 -10.85 -0.09
CA ALA A 52 10.60 -10.74 -0.76
C ALA A 52 11.12 -9.29 -0.71
N ALA A 53 12.43 -9.12 -0.81
CA ALA A 53 13.03 -7.80 -0.97
C ALA A 53 12.41 -7.08 -2.17
N ASN A 54 12.10 -5.79 -2.01
CA ASN A 54 11.37 -4.98 -2.98
C ASN A 54 9.90 -5.37 -3.25
N ALA A 55 9.29 -6.34 -2.57
CA ALA A 55 7.83 -6.43 -2.59
C ALA A 55 7.21 -5.18 -1.93
N LEU A 56 5.98 -4.81 -2.32
CA LEU A 56 5.29 -3.65 -1.77
C LEU A 56 3.97 -4.07 -1.10
N PRO A 57 4.03 -4.64 0.12
CA PRO A 57 2.83 -4.90 0.90
C PRO A 57 2.30 -3.59 1.51
N LEU A 58 1.03 -3.28 1.27
CA LEU A 58 0.31 -2.17 1.90
C LEU A 58 -0.68 -2.76 2.90
N PHE A 59 -0.47 -2.50 4.18
CA PHE A 59 -1.26 -3.13 5.24
C PHE A 59 -2.53 -2.31 5.51
N ALA A 60 -3.70 -2.92 5.42
CA ALA A 60 -4.97 -2.24 5.62
C ALA A 60 -5.76 -2.92 6.75
N PRO A 61 -6.51 -2.17 7.58
CA PRO A 61 -7.42 -2.77 8.56
C PRO A 61 -8.36 -3.76 7.89
N LYS A 62 -8.41 -4.97 8.42
CA LYS A 62 -9.21 -6.06 7.85
C LYS A 62 -10.68 -5.69 7.67
N ALA A 63 -11.27 -4.96 8.62
CA ALA A 63 -12.63 -4.45 8.53
C ALA A 63 -12.87 -3.56 7.28
N GLN A 64 -11.86 -2.78 6.84
CA GLN A 64 -11.97 -1.98 5.62
C GLN A 64 -11.79 -2.81 4.33
N CYS A 65 -11.32 -4.05 4.45
CA CYS A 65 -11.16 -4.98 3.34
C CYS A 65 -12.32 -5.97 3.19
N GLU A 66 -13.22 -6.05 4.19
CA GLU A 66 -14.35 -6.96 4.15
C GLU A 66 -15.28 -6.70 2.96
N GLY A 67 -15.67 -7.78 2.28
CA GLY A 67 -16.51 -7.71 1.08
C GLY A 67 -15.77 -7.32 -0.20
N LEU A 68 -14.47 -7.03 -0.16
CA LEU A 68 -13.65 -6.80 -1.34
C LEU A 68 -13.12 -8.13 -1.91
N ALA A 69 -13.13 -8.24 -3.24
CA ALA A 69 -12.51 -9.36 -3.95
C ALA A 69 -10.99 -9.18 -4.02
N LEU A 70 -10.31 -9.38 -2.90
CA LEU A 70 -8.86 -9.30 -2.82
C LEU A 70 -8.22 -10.48 -3.56
N PRO A 71 -7.20 -10.25 -4.41
CA PRO A 71 -6.42 -11.33 -4.99
C PRO A 71 -5.62 -12.06 -3.89
N PRO A 72 -5.11 -13.27 -4.17
CA PRO A 72 -4.15 -13.92 -3.29
C PRO A 72 -2.98 -12.99 -2.96
N ILE A 73 -2.49 -13.07 -1.72
CA ILE A 73 -1.33 -12.27 -1.28
C ILE A 73 -0.09 -12.82 -1.97
N ASP A 74 0.34 -12.13 -3.03
CA ASP A 74 1.62 -12.36 -3.69
C ASP A 74 2.75 -11.73 -2.86
N LYS A 75 3.73 -12.54 -2.48
CA LYS A 75 4.84 -12.12 -1.62
C LYS A 75 6.10 -11.79 -2.40
N GLU A 76 6.09 -12.04 -3.70
CA GLU A 76 7.25 -11.88 -4.57
C GLU A 76 7.45 -10.42 -4.99
N ALA A 77 8.68 -10.09 -5.36
CA ALA A 77 8.96 -8.84 -6.06
C ALA A 77 8.43 -8.94 -7.50
N PRO A 78 7.91 -7.86 -8.09
CA PRO A 78 7.48 -7.90 -9.48
C PRO A 78 8.67 -8.10 -10.42
N ALA A 79 8.44 -8.86 -11.49
CA ALA A 79 9.44 -9.16 -12.51
C ALA A 79 9.92 -7.91 -13.28
N SER A 80 9.09 -6.86 -13.31
CA SER A 80 9.45 -5.52 -13.78
C SER A 80 9.04 -4.48 -12.73
N GLN A 81 9.64 -3.29 -12.73
CA GLN A 81 9.39 -2.28 -11.68
C GLN A 81 9.92 -2.73 -10.30
N ASP A 82 11.15 -3.24 -10.30
CA ASP A 82 11.86 -3.77 -9.14
C ASP A 82 12.13 -2.75 -8.02
N ARG A 83 11.93 -1.45 -8.27
CA ARG A 83 12.09 -0.40 -7.26
C ARG A 83 10.81 -0.14 -6.47
N MET A 84 10.74 -0.72 -5.27
CA MET A 84 9.63 -0.51 -4.32
C MET A 84 9.34 0.98 -4.06
N LYS A 85 10.38 1.78 -3.85
CA LYS A 85 10.27 3.22 -3.58
C LYS A 85 9.56 3.96 -4.71
N GLU A 86 9.95 3.74 -5.96
CA GLU A 86 9.36 4.42 -7.13
C GLU A 86 7.89 4.04 -7.31
N ARG A 87 7.54 2.76 -7.08
CA ARG A 87 6.14 2.31 -7.10
C ARG A 87 5.30 2.98 -6.00
N LEU A 88 5.85 3.07 -4.80
CA LEU A 88 5.18 3.77 -3.70
C LEU A 88 5.02 5.27 -4.00
N GLU A 89 6.06 5.95 -4.49
CA GLU A 89 5.99 7.36 -4.89
C GLU A 89 4.93 7.60 -5.99
N HIS A 90 4.83 6.69 -6.94
CA HIS A 90 3.80 6.75 -7.98
C HIS A 90 2.40 6.63 -7.39
N LEU A 91 2.17 5.67 -6.49
CA LEU A 91 0.88 5.54 -5.81
C LEU A 91 0.52 6.81 -5.02
N LEU A 92 1.47 7.34 -4.24
CA LEU A 92 1.28 8.58 -3.49
C LEU A 92 0.97 9.75 -4.42
N TRP A 93 1.68 9.89 -5.54
CA TRP A 93 1.40 10.92 -6.54
C TRP A 93 0.00 10.79 -7.13
N LYS A 94 -0.48 9.58 -7.41
CA LYS A 94 -1.84 9.35 -7.93
C LYS A 94 -2.92 9.78 -6.94
N VAL A 95 -2.73 9.50 -5.65
CA VAL A 95 -3.63 9.97 -4.59
C VAL A 95 -3.60 11.49 -4.50
N GLN A 96 -2.40 12.08 -4.46
CA GLN A 96 -2.22 13.54 -4.38
C GLN A 96 -2.83 14.29 -5.59
N ALA A 97 -2.73 13.70 -6.78
CA ALA A 97 -3.28 14.26 -8.02
C ALA A 97 -4.82 14.04 -8.14
N GLY A 98 -5.46 13.38 -7.18
CA GLY A 98 -6.89 13.05 -7.21
C GLY A 98 -7.28 11.97 -8.22
N ALA A 99 -6.31 11.26 -8.79
CA ALA A 99 -6.55 10.13 -9.70
C ALA A 99 -6.89 8.83 -8.94
N LEU A 100 -6.53 8.78 -7.66
CA LEU A 100 -6.96 7.77 -6.70
C LEU A 100 -7.64 8.45 -5.51
N PRO A 101 -8.54 7.75 -4.80
CA PRO A 101 -9.20 8.31 -3.64
C PRO A 101 -8.20 8.65 -2.53
N PRO A 102 -8.53 9.62 -1.65
CA PRO A 102 -7.68 9.97 -0.51
C PRO A 102 -7.56 8.77 0.44
N CYS A 103 -6.35 8.57 0.97
CA CYS A 103 -6.03 7.56 1.97
C CYS A 103 -5.18 8.21 3.07
N ARG A 104 -5.37 7.75 4.31
CA ARG A 104 -4.42 7.97 5.40
C ARG A 104 -3.29 6.97 5.25
N PHE A 105 -2.06 7.45 5.15
CA PHE A 105 -0.88 6.60 5.12
C PHE A 105 -0.16 6.67 6.46
N VAL A 106 0.10 5.53 7.08
CA VAL A 106 0.90 5.46 8.30
C VAL A 106 2.23 4.77 8.01
N PRO A 107 3.37 5.41 8.29
CA PRO A 107 4.68 4.78 8.12
C PRO A 107 4.82 3.60 9.09
N LEU A 108 5.44 2.50 8.66
CA LEU A 108 5.76 1.32 9.48
C LEU A 108 7.29 1.09 9.44
N PRO A 109 8.06 1.68 10.37
CA PRO A 109 9.51 1.54 10.44
C PRO A 109 9.97 0.17 10.96
N ASP A 110 9.08 -0.60 11.60
CA ASP A 110 9.32 -1.97 12.05
C ASP A 110 8.19 -2.87 11.55
N GLY A 111 8.53 -4.06 11.06
CA GLY A 111 7.57 -5.07 10.63
C GLY A 111 6.85 -5.77 11.77
N ARG A 112 7.19 -5.50 13.03
CA ARG A 112 6.53 -6.06 14.24
C ARG A 112 5.49 -5.13 14.85
N GLU A 113 5.47 -3.87 14.45
CA GLU A 113 4.51 -2.87 14.92
C GLU A 113 3.10 -3.21 14.43
N THR A 114 2.10 -2.93 15.25
CA THR A 114 0.68 -3.00 14.89
C THR A 114 0.25 -1.78 14.07
N LEU A 115 -0.88 -1.86 13.34
CA LEU A 115 -1.41 -0.67 12.67
C LEU A 115 -1.85 0.40 13.67
N ARG A 116 -2.32 0.01 14.87
CA ARG A 116 -2.70 0.96 15.92
C ARG A 116 -1.52 1.77 16.43
N GLU A 117 -0.42 1.11 16.79
CA GLU A 117 0.81 1.80 17.24
C GLU A 117 1.34 2.74 16.15
N ALA A 118 1.27 2.32 14.88
CA ALA A 118 1.66 3.16 13.76
C ALA A 118 0.77 4.40 13.61
N MET A 119 -0.54 4.26 13.82
CA MET A 119 -1.48 5.39 13.85
C MET A 119 -1.18 6.33 15.02
N GLU A 120 -0.94 5.81 16.22
CA GLU A 120 -0.61 6.60 17.41
C GLU A 120 0.66 7.43 17.19
N ARG A 121 1.71 6.80 16.69
CA ARG A 121 2.98 7.47 16.37
C ARG A 121 2.84 8.51 15.26
N ALA A 122 1.97 8.25 14.28
CA ALA A 122 1.68 9.19 13.20
C ALA A 122 0.70 10.31 13.60
N GLY A 123 0.12 10.27 14.81
CA GLY A 123 -0.92 11.21 15.24
C GLY A 123 -2.24 11.06 14.46
N ALA A 124 -2.55 9.85 14.01
CA ALA A 124 -3.67 9.52 13.13
C ALA A 124 -4.81 8.75 13.86
N THR A 125 -4.86 8.77 15.19
CA THR A 125 -5.85 8.04 16.00
C THR A 125 -7.29 8.55 15.84
N ASP A 126 -7.45 9.78 15.38
CA ASP A 126 -8.73 10.43 15.07
C ASP A 126 -9.26 10.08 13.67
N THR A 127 -8.53 9.25 12.91
CA THR A 127 -8.94 8.85 11.56
C THR A 127 -10.27 8.09 11.60
N ASP A 128 -11.27 8.64 10.93
CA ASP A 128 -12.55 7.94 10.68
C ASP A 128 -12.33 6.79 9.69
N LEU A 129 -12.18 5.58 10.23
CA LEU A 129 -11.93 4.36 9.46
C LEU A 129 -13.14 3.88 8.63
N ASP A 130 -14.34 4.46 8.81
CA ASP A 130 -15.46 4.17 7.91
C ASP A 130 -15.42 5.04 6.65
N ARG A 131 -14.69 6.17 6.70
CA ARG A 131 -14.60 7.13 5.59
C ARG A 131 -13.25 7.13 4.88
N LEU A 132 -12.15 7.07 5.63
CA LEU A 132 -10.81 7.21 5.09
C LEU A 132 -10.07 5.87 5.17
N PRO A 133 -9.66 5.29 4.03
CA PRO A 133 -8.79 4.12 4.01
C PRO A 133 -7.52 4.38 4.81
N LEU A 134 -7.13 3.42 5.64
CA LEU A 134 -5.82 3.41 6.29
C LEU A 134 -4.90 2.44 5.55
N LEU A 135 -3.72 2.91 5.16
CA LEU A 135 -2.68 2.11 4.52
C LEU A 135 -1.36 2.25 5.28
N GLY A 136 -0.94 1.17 5.93
CA GLY A 136 0.36 1.01 6.53
C GLY A 136 1.44 0.78 5.47
N VAL A 137 2.50 1.59 5.53
CA VAL A 137 3.59 1.61 4.54
C VAL A 137 4.88 1.03 5.15
N PRO A 138 5.39 -0.13 4.67
CA PRO A 138 6.52 -0.85 5.27
C PRO A 138 7.86 -0.17 4.98
N LEU A 139 8.19 0.86 5.74
CA LEU A 139 9.46 1.58 5.60
C LEU A 139 10.67 0.72 5.99
N TRP A 140 10.48 -0.30 6.82
CA TRP A 140 11.51 -1.29 7.16
C TRP A 140 12.07 -2.03 5.94
N ALA A 141 11.32 -2.10 4.84
CA ALA A 141 11.74 -2.75 3.60
C ALA A 141 12.50 -1.81 2.64
N LEU A 142 12.67 -0.53 3.01
CA LEU A 142 13.39 0.47 2.24
C LEU A 142 14.78 0.74 2.82
N SER A 143 15.67 1.30 2.00
CA SER A 143 16.93 1.86 2.50
C SER A 143 16.66 3.01 3.48
N ALA A 144 17.62 3.33 4.35
CA ALA A 144 17.46 4.43 5.30
C ALA A 144 17.18 5.78 4.60
N TRP A 145 17.83 6.02 3.47
CA TRP A 145 17.62 7.24 2.68
C TRP A 145 16.23 7.27 2.03
N ASP A 146 15.80 6.15 1.43
CA ASP A 146 14.47 6.05 0.82
C ASP A 146 13.36 6.17 1.87
N SER A 147 13.54 5.51 3.02
CA SER A 147 12.63 5.58 4.16
C SER A 147 12.43 7.02 4.63
N ALA A 148 13.52 7.80 4.77
CA ALA A 148 13.44 9.22 5.15
C ALA A 148 12.69 10.06 4.10
N SER A 149 12.99 9.85 2.81
CA SER A 149 12.32 10.53 1.69
C SER A 149 10.82 10.24 1.67
N ILE A 150 10.43 8.97 1.83
CA ILE A 150 9.02 8.55 1.87
C ILE A 150 8.33 9.13 3.10
N THR A 151 8.96 9.05 4.28
CA THR A 151 8.40 9.57 5.54
C THR A 151 8.04 11.05 5.40
N ALA A 152 8.94 11.87 4.84
CA ALA A 152 8.68 13.28 4.60
C ALA A 152 7.48 13.50 3.67
N ARG A 153 7.28 12.62 2.68
CA ARG A 153 6.13 12.69 1.78
C ARG A 153 4.83 12.25 2.44
N LEU A 154 4.85 11.20 3.26
CA LEU A 154 3.66 10.71 3.97
C LEU A 154 3.08 11.78 4.91
N ALA A 155 3.91 12.62 5.51
CA ALA A 155 3.47 13.72 6.36
C ALA A 155 2.59 14.78 5.64
N SER A 156 2.55 14.79 4.31
CA SER A 156 1.68 15.67 3.52
C SER A 156 0.27 15.12 3.30
N PHE A 157 0.02 13.86 3.68
CA PHE A 157 -1.29 13.22 3.54
C PHE A 157 -2.15 13.46 4.78
N PRO A 158 -3.48 13.57 4.60
CA PRO A 158 -4.42 13.91 5.65
C PRO A 158 -4.50 12.85 6.72
#